data_AF-A0A2V9BGC6-F1
#
_entry.id   AF-A0A2V9BGC6-F1
#
_cell.length_a   1.000
_cell.length_b   1.000
_cell.length_c   1.000
_cell.angle_alpha   90.00
_cell.angle_beta   90.00
_cell.angle_gamma   90.00
#
_symmetry.space_group_name_H-M   'P 1'
#
loop_
_entity.id
_entity.type
_entity.pdbx_description
1 polymer ?
#
loop_
_entity_poly.entity_id
_entity_poly.type
_entity_poly.pdbx_seq_one_letter_code
_entity_poly.pdbx_strand_id
1 'polypeptide(L)'
;MDESKFRSLAKWQISVPPRYSENRIQYLLKTEEQILQAISARAPISRILNDICNALDCQIGNMVSLISMPDENASSAAEVSRSAALFGLHFFFSAVIWAESGELLGSLEMYGCVSRNPSPREFQLIERAVCLAAAAIKR
;
A
#
# COMPACT_ATOMS: atom_id res chain seq x y z
N MET A 1 -24.75 29.22 3.84
CA MET A 1 -24.20 28.06 3.11
C MET A 1 -22.79 27.90 3.63
N ASP A 2 -22.56 26.87 4.44
CA ASP A 2 -21.51 26.82 5.46
C ASP A 2 -20.17 26.27 4.92
N GLU A 3 -19.14 27.11 4.96
CA GLU A 3 -17.80 26.95 4.39
C GLU A 3 -16.84 26.20 5.33
N SER A 4 -17.39 25.31 6.16
CA SER A 4 -16.73 24.76 7.36
C SER A 4 -16.22 23.31 7.24
N LYS A 5 -16.30 22.67 6.06
CA LYS A 5 -15.95 21.23 5.91
C LYS A 5 -14.62 20.91 5.23
N PHE A 6 -13.82 21.90 4.81
CA PHE A 6 -12.53 21.65 4.15
C PHE A 6 -11.30 21.81 5.06
N ARG A 7 -11.49 21.87 6.38
CA ARG A 7 -10.38 22.04 7.35
C ARG A 7 -10.19 20.79 8.23
N SER A 8 -9.62 19.73 7.67
CA SER A 8 -9.09 18.63 8.50
C SER A 8 -8.05 17.74 7.81
N LEU A 9 -7.17 18.30 6.97
CA LEU A 9 -5.94 17.61 6.53
C LEU A 9 -4.65 18.40 6.77
N ALA A 10 -4.71 19.56 7.43
CA ALA A 10 -3.53 20.37 7.75
C ALA A 10 -3.20 20.27 9.25
N LYS A 11 -2.57 19.16 9.68
CA LYS A 11 -1.80 19.11 10.95
C LYS A 11 -0.97 17.83 11.13
N TRP A 12 -0.10 17.52 10.17
CA TRP A 12 1.04 16.64 10.44
C TRP A 12 2.29 17.30 9.87
N GLN A 13 2.87 18.22 10.66
CA GLN A 13 4.23 18.68 10.42
C GLN A 13 5.16 17.50 10.68
N ILE A 14 5.43 16.72 9.64
CA ILE A 14 6.51 15.76 9.64
C ILE A 14 7.79 16.59 9.56
N SER A 15 8.55 16.60 10.66
CA SER A 15 9.90 17.16 10.70
C SER A 15 10.73 16.47 9.62
N VAL A 16 11.00 17.16 8.51
CA VAL A 16 11.83 16.64 7.42
C VAL A 16 13.23 16.41 7.98
N PRO A 17 13.72 15.16 8.08
CA PRO A 17 15.08 14.92 8.57
C PRO A 17 16.09 15.48 7.55
N PRO A 18 17.27 15.93 8.01
CA PRO A 18 18.26 16.56 7.15
C PRO A 18 18.68 15.59 6.04
N ARG A 19 18.75 16.13 4.81
CA ARG A 19 19.13 15.40 3.60
C ARG A 19 20.54 14.83 3.77
N TYR A 20 20.64 13.53 4.02
CA TYR A 20 21.88 12.80 3.82
C TYR A 20 22.11 12.64 2.31
N SER A 21 23.13 13.33 1.82
CA SER A 21 23.62 13.21 0.45
C SER A 21 24.44 11.94 0.30
N GLU A 22 23.83 10.90 -0.25
CA GLU A 22 24.43 9.96 -1.18
C GLU A 22 23.34 9.61 -2.20
N ASN A 23 23.62 9.72 -3.50
CA ASN A 23 22.68 9.39 -4.59
C ASN A 23 22.42 7.86 -4.68
N ARG A 24 22.14 7.20 -3.56
CA ARG A 24 21.60 5.85 -3.55
C ARG A 24 20.08 5.98 -3.47
N ILE A 25 19.39 5.47 -4.49
CA ILE A 25 17.94 5.27 -4.39
C ILE A 25 17.72 4.39 -3.15
N GLN A 26 17.09 4.96 -2.13
CA GLN A 26 16.80 4.22 -0.92
C GLN A 26 15.58 3.35 -1.19
N TYR A 27 15.84 2.10 -1.59
CA TYR A 27 14.81 1.08 -1.69
C TYR A 27 14.32 0.76 -0.28
N LEU A 28 13.04 1.03 -0.03
CA LEU A 28 12.42 0.75 1.26
C LEU A 28 11.96 -0.71 1.31
N LEU A 29 11.54 -1.27 0.17
CA LEU A 29 11.23 -2.70 0.08
C LEU A 29 12.47 -3.49 -0.38
N LYS A 30 12.68 -4.66 0.23
CA LYS A 30 13.84 -5.53 -0.05
C LYS A 30 13.94 -5.99 -1.51
N THR A 31 12.81 -6.06 -2.23
CA THR A 31 12.73 -6.49 -3.65
C THR A 31 12.31 -5.38 -4.60
N GLU A 32 12.43 -4.13 -4.17
CA GLU A 32 11.90 -2.98 -4.90
C GLU A 32 12.53 -2.79 -6.28
N GLU A 33 13.84 -3.01 -6.39
CA GLU A 33 14.54 -2.91 -7.67
C GLU A 33 13.99 -3.93 -8.68
N GLN A 34 13.77 -5.18 -8.25
CA GLN A 34 13.20 -6.23 -9.11
C GLN A 34 11.76 -5.89 -9.51
N ILE A 35 10.97 -5.33 -8.59
CA ILE A 35 9.60 -4.87 -8.88
C ILE A 35 9.62 -3.77 -9.95
N LEU A 36 10.50 -2.77 -9.82
CA LEU A 36 10.64 -1.70 -10.81
C LEU A 36 11.11 -2.23 -12.17
N GLN A 37 12.03 -3.19 -12.19
CA GLN A 37 12.45 -3.86 -13.42
C GLN A 37 11.29 -4.62 -14.06
N ALA A 38 10.46 -5.32 -13.27
CA ALA A 38 9.28 -6.02 -13.76
C ALA A 38 8.23 -5.07 -14.34
N ILE A 39 8.03 -3.90 -13.71
CA ILE A 39 7.17 -2.82 -14.24
C ILE A 39 7.71 -2.35 -15.60
N SER A 40 9.00 -2.02 -15.67
CA SER A 40 9.65 -1.56 -16.91
C SER A 40 9.57 -2.59 -18.03
N ALA A 41 9.74 -3.88 -17.69
CA ALA A 41 9.65 -5.00 -18.62
C ALA A 41 8.19 -5.36 -19.02
N ARG A 42 7.19 -4.60 -18.56
CA ARG A 42 5.75 -4.87 -18.79
C ARG A 42 5.35 -6.31 -18.40
N ALA A 43 5.90 -6.83 -17.30
CA ALA A 43 5.48 -8.13 -16.76
C ALA A 43 3.97 -8.11 -16.41
N PRO A 44 3.30 -9.25 -16.20
CA PRO A 44 1.88 -9.29 -15.86
C PRO A 44 1.56 -8.49 -14.58
N ILE A 45 0.45 -7.72 -14.57
CA ILE A 45 0.07 -6.87 -13.43
C ILE A 45 -0.16 -7.68 -12.16
N SER A 46 -0.87 -8.80 -12.27
CA SER A 46 -1.12 -9.71 -11.15
C SER A 46 0.17 -10.19 -10.50
N ARG A 47 1.19 -10.51 -11.30
CA ARG A 47 2.52 -10.90 -10.79
C ARG A 47 3.17 -9.77 -10.01
N ILE A 48 3.19 -8.56 -10.58
CA ILE A 48 3.82 -7.39 -9.93
C ILE A 48 3.12 -7.04 -8.61
N LEU A 49 1.78 -7.03 -8.60
CA LEU A 49 1.02 -6.76 -7.37
C LEU A 49 1.26 -7.83 -6.30
N ASN A 50 1.34 -9.11 -6.70
CA ASN A 50 1.69 -10.19 -5.78
C ASN A 50 3.12 -10.07 -5.25
N ASP A 51 4.08 -9.67 -6.08
CA ASP A 51 5.47 -9.45 -5.67
C ASP A 51 5.58 -8.28 -4.67
N ILE A 52 4.75 -7.24 -4.82
CA ILE A 52 4.63 -6.13 -3.86
C ILE A 52 4.06 -6.63 -2.53
N CYS A 53 2.95 -7.37 -2.55
CA CYS A 53 2.35 -7.94 -1.33
C CYS A 53 3.36 -8.83 -0.59
N ASN A 54 4.00 -9.76 -1.30
CA ASN A 54 5.03 -10.62 -0.72
C ASN A 54 6.17 -9.83 -0.08
N ALA A 55 6.61 -8.74 -0.72
CA ALA A 55 7.65 -7.89 -0.17
C ALA A 55 7.24 -7.21 1.14
N LEU A 56 5.98 -6.75 1.24
CA LEU A 56 5.40 -6.20 2.46
C LEU A 56 5.29 -7.26 3.55
N ASP A 57 4.62 -8.38 3.24
CA ASP A 57 4.33 -9.47 4.16
C ASP A 57 5.61 -10.01 4.80
N CYS A 58 6.66 -10.21 4.00
CA CYS A 58 7.95 -10.69 4.49
C CYS A 58 8.69 -9.66 5.36
N GLN A 59 8.58 -8.35 5.08
CA GLN A 59 9.34 -7.33 5.80
C GLN A 59 8.65 -6.87 7.08
N ILE A 60 7.33 -6.78 7.08
CA ILE A 60 6.54 -6.42 8.26
C ILE A 60 6.39 -7.65 9.16
N GLY A 61 6.07 -8.81 8.58
CA GLY A 61 5.83 -10.05 9.30
C GLY A 61 4.49 -10.07 10.04
N ASN A 62 4.03 -11.28 10.37
CA ASN A 62 2.78 -11.53 11.11
C ASN A 62 1.53 -10.86 10.52
N MET A 63 1.51 -10.69 9.20
CA MET A 63 0.43 -10.07 8.44
C MET A 63 0.42 -10.60 7.01
N VAL A 64 -0.71 -10.46 6.33
CA VAL A 64 -0.94 -10.74 4.90
C VAL A 64 -1.54 -9.50 4.24
N SER A 65 -1.06 -9.13 3.06
CA SER A 65 -1.57 -8.00 2.29
C SER A 65 -2.24 -8.44 0.99
N LEU A 66 -3.22 -7.64 0.56
CA LEU A 66 -3.98 -7.84 -0.66
C LEU A 66 -4.08 -6.50 -1.39
N ILE A 67 -3.80 -6.51 -2.69
CA ILE A 67 -4.09 -5.37 -3.56
C ILE A 67 -5.28 -5.73 -4.44
N SER A 68 -6.32 -4.90 -4.36
CA SER A 68 -7.58 -5.07 -5.08
C SER A 68 -7.73 -3.97 -6.12
N MET A 69 -8.10 -4.35 -7.35
CA MET A 69 -8.45 -3.38 -8.40
C MET A 69 -9.91 -2.92 -8.21
N PRO A 70 -10.29 -1.74 -8.73
CA PRO A 70 -11.67 -1.27 -8.71
C PRO A 70 -12.46 -2.09 -9.72
N ASP A 71 -13.07 -3.18 -9.26
CA ASP A 71 -14.01 -4.00 -10.03
C ASP A 71 -15.34 -4.03 -9.27
N GLU A 72 -16.45 -3.90 -10.01
CA GLU A 72 -17.80 -4.02 -9.47
C GLU A 72 -18.10 -5.45 -8.98
N ASN A 73 -17.35 -6.45 -9.48
CA ASN A 73 -17.49 -7.86 -9.10
C ASN A 73 -16.44 -8.34 -8.08
N ALA A 74 -15.47 -7.50 -7.69
CA ALA A 74 -14.51 -7.87 -6.66
C ALA A 74 -15.23 -8.04 -5.33
N SER A 75 -14.85 -9.06 -4.55
CA SER A 75 -15.30 -9.18 -3.18
C SER A 75 -14.99 -7.88 -2.46
N SER A 76 -16.03 -7.27 -1.88
CA SER A 76 -15.85 -6.01 -1.16
C SER A 76 -14.80 -6.19 -0.06
N ALA A 77 -14.08 -5.13 0.29
CA ALA A 77 -13.16 -5.18 1.44
C ALA A 77 -13.82 -5.74 2.71
N ALA A 78 -15.14 -5.55 2.87
CA ALA A 78 -15.92 -6.15 3.94
C ALA A 78 -16.04 -7.68 3.83
N GLU A 79 -16.25 -8.24 2.64
CA GLU A 79 -16.30 -9.69 2.40
C GLU A 79 -14.94 -10.37 2.59
N VAL A 80 -13.88 -9.73 2.10
CA VAL A 80 -12.51 -10.19 2.34
C VAL A 80 -12.22 -10.18 3.83
N SER A 81 -12.58 -9.11 4.54
CA SER A 81 -12.39 -9.01 5.99
C SER A 81 -13.18 -10.07 6.77
N ARG A 82 -14.43 -10.35 6.37
CA ARG A 82 -15.22 -11.44 6.96
C ARG A 82 -14.56 -12.79 6.74
N SER A 83 -14.05 -13.04 5.54
CA SER A 83 -13.37 -14.30 5.20
C SER A 83 -12.07 -14.45 5.98
N ALA A 84 -11.25 -13.39 6.05
CA ALA A 84 -10.03 -13.34 6.84
C ALA A 84 -10.28 -13.65 8.33
N ALA A 85 -11.37 -13.13 8.90
CA ALA A 85 -11.75 -13.38 10.28
C ALA A 85 -12.02 -14.88 10.57
N LEU A 86 -12.51 -15.66 9.60
CA LEU A 86 -12.69 -17.11 9.74
C LEU A 86 -11.36 -17.85 9.96
N PHE A 87 -10.25 -17.24 9.56
CA PHE A 87 -8.89 -17.76 9.75
C PHE A 87 -8.15 -17.07 10.90
N GLY A 88 -8.84 -16.31 11.75
CA GLY A 88 -8.23 -15.59 12.88
C GLY A 88 -7.41 -14.36 12.46
N LEU A 89 -7.59 -13.87 11.24
CA LEU A 89 -6.94 -12.65 10.76
C LEU A 89 -7.86 -11.45 10.98
N HIS A 90 -7.32 -10.44 11.65
CA HIS A 90 -7.98 -9.18 11.93
C HIS A 90 -7.53 -8.11 10.94
N PHE A 91 -8.43 -7.18 10.64
CA PHE A 91 -8.07 -5.98 9.87
C PHE A 91 -6.94 -5.23 10.58
N PHE A 92 -5.85 -5.00 9.85
CA PHE A 92 -4.66 -4.31 10.32
C PHE A 92 -4.62 -2.88 9.77
N PHE A 93 -4.75 -2.73 8.45
CA PHE A 93 -4.67 -1.42 7.81
C PHE A 93 -5.29 -1.45 6.40
N SER A 94 -5.66 -0.29 5.88
CA SER A 94 -5.93 -0.12 4.45
C SER A 94 -5.44 1.22 3.92
N ALA A 95 -5.06 1.21 2.65
CA ALA A 95 -4.75 2.41 1.88
C ALA A 95 -5.45 2.36 0.52
N VAL A 96 -5.84 3.52 0.04
CA VAL A 96 -6.36 3.66 -1.33
C VAL A 96 -5.19 3.94 -2.27
N ILE A 97 -5.20 3.29 -3.43
CA ILE A 97 -4.21 3.47 -4.48
C ILE A 97 -4.79 4.47 -5.48
N TRP A 98 -4.20 5.65 -5.52
CA TRP A 98 -4.58 6.73 -6.43
C TRP A 98 -3.57 6.86 -7.56
N ALA A 99 -4.07 7.23 -8.73
CA ALA A 99 -3.25 7.81 -9.78
C ALA A 99 -2.84 9.24 -9.40
N GLU A 100 -1.75 9.75 -10.00
CA GLU A 100 -1.43 11.18 -9.91
C GLU A 100 -2.55 12.07 -10.46
N SER A 101 -3.36 11.55 -11.39
CA SER A 101 -4.55 12.23 -11.93
C SER A 101 -5.73 12.31 -10.96
N GLY A 102 -5.66 11.65 -9.79
CA GLY A 102 -6.77 11.53 -8.84
C GLY A 102 -7.77 10.41 -9.14
N GLU A 103 -7.51 9.60 -10.18
CA GLU A 103 -8.30 8.42 -10.51
C GLU A 103 -8.08 7.30 -9.47
N LEU A 104 -9.15 6.64 -9.05
CA LEU A 104 -9.09 5.47 -8.18
C LEU A 104 -8.52 4.28 -8.96
N LEU A 105 -7.37 3.76 -8.53
CA LEU A 105 -6.72 2.61 -9.16
C LEU A 105 -6.91 1.31 -8.39
N GLY A 106 -7.31 1.38 -7.12
CA GLY A 106 -7.54 0.22 -6.28
C GLY A 106 -7.33 0.51 -4.80
N SER A 107 -7.14 -0.54 -4.04
CA SER A 107 -6.87 -0.49 -2.61
C SER A 107 -5.83 -1.54 -2.22
N LEU A 108 -5.14 -1.26 -1.12
CA LEU A 108 -4.28 -2.18 -0.40
C LEU A 108 -4.96 -2.47 0.94
N GLU A 109 -5.36 -3.70 1.18
CA GLU A 109 -5.84 -4.20 2.46
C GLU A 109 -4.75 -5.02 3.15
N MET A 110 -4.66 -4.91 4.47
CA MET A 110 -3.70 -5.66 5.27
C MET A 110 -4.41 -6.28 6.46
N TYR A 111 -4.07 -7.54 6.74
CA TYR A 111 -4.66 -8.34 7.81
C TYR A 111 -3.56 -8.98 8.66
N GLY A 112 -3.76 -9.13 9.96
CA GLY A 112 -2.78 -9.77 10.84
C GLY A 112 -3.43 -10.44 12.03
N CYS A 113 -2.65 -11.20 12.81
CA CYS A 113 -3.17 -11.95 13.95
C CYS A 113 -3.58 -11.05 15.14
N VAL A 114 -3.23 -9.77 15.11
CA VAL A 114 -3.53 -8.80 16.17
C VAL A 114 -3.98 -7.51 15.52
N SER A 115 -5.08 -6.93 16.02
CA SER A 115 -5.49 -5.59 15.61
C SER A 115 -4.55 -4.55 16.23
N ARG A 116 -3.92 -3.74 15.38
CA ARG A 116 -2.99 -2.67 15.76
C ARG A 116 -2.90 -1.66 14.62
N ASN A 117 -2.25 -0.53 14.86
CA ASN A 117 -1.86 0.39 13.79
C ASN A 117 -0.43 0.09 13.32
N PRO A 118 -0.08 0.40 12.05
CA PRO A 118 1.30 0.35 11.62
C PRO A 118 2.18 1.32 12.42
N SER A 119 3.40 0.93 12.71
CA SER A 119 4.46 1.80 13.21
C SER A 119 4.92 2.77 12.11
N PRO A 120 5.61 3.87 12.46
CA PRO A 120 6.10 4.82 11.46
C PRO A 120 6.97 4.19 10.36
N ARG A 121 7.78 3.18 10.71
CA ARG A 121 8.60 2.45 9.75
C ARG A 121 7.76 1.58 8.81
N GLU A 122 6.75 0.89 9.35
CA GLU A 122 5.83 0.08 8.53
C GLU A 122 5.00 0.98 7.61
N PHE A 123 4.58 2.16 8.07
CA PHE A 123 3.92 3.16 7.22
C PHE A 123 4.76 3.53 6.00
N GLN A 124 6.07 3.75 6.16
CA GLN A 124 6.95 4.04 5.02
C GLN A 124 7.02 2.88 4.01
N LEU A 125 6.98 1.62 4.48
CA LEU A 125 6.93 0.45 3.60
C LEU A 125 5.60 0.40 2.83
N ILE A 126 4.49 0.67 3.53
CA ILE A 126 3.13 0.68 2.98
C ILE A 126 3.01 1.78 1.92
N GLU A 127 3.46 3.01 2.21
CA GLU A 127 3.49 4.12 1.25
C GLU A 127 4.28 3.73 0.01
N ARG A 128 5.44 3.07 0.18
CA ARG A 128 6.24 2.65 -0.95
C ARG A 128 5.54 1.60 -1.81
N ALA A 129 4.90 0.62 -1.19
CA ALA A 129 4.12 -0.39 -1.89
C ALA A 129 2.95 0.22 -2.68
N VAL A 130 2.24 1.19 -2.10
CA VAL A 130 1.15 1.92 -2.78
C VAL A 130 1.68 2.67 -4.00
N CYS A 131 2.82 3.35 -3.90
CA CYS A 131 3.44 4.03 -5.05
C CYS A 131 3.83 3.05 -6.17
N LEU A 132 4.42 1.90 -5.83
CA LEU A 132 4.79 0.88 -6.83
C LEU A 132 3.56 0.27 -7.49
N ALA A 133 2.50 0.03 -6.73
CA ALA A 133 1.24 -0.48 -7.26
C ALA A 133 0.60 0.53 -8.22
N ALA A 134 0.55 1.81 -7.86
CA ALA A 134 0.06 2.87 -8.75
C ALA A 134 0.86 2.94 -10.06
N ALA A 135 2.19 2.93 -9.96
CA ALA A 135 3.08 2.91 -11.13
C ALA A 135 2.88 1.64 -11.98
N ALA A 136 2.68 0.50 -11.33
CA ALA A 136 2.42 -0.77 -12.01
C ALA A 136 1.09 -0.73 -12.76
N ILE A 137 0.03 -0.18 -12.17
CA ILE A 137 -1.31 -0.15 -12.77
C ILE A 137 -1.40 0.84 -13.94
N LYS A 138 -0.68 1.97 -13.89
CA LYS A 138 -0.73 3.03 -14.92
C LYS A 138 0.16 2.82 -16.16
N ARG A 139 0.97 1.77 -16.21
CA ARG A 139 2.03 1.58 -17.24
C ARG A 139 1.55 1.24 -18.66
#